data_AF-A0A699Z659-F1
#
_entry.id   AF-A0A699Z659-F1
#
_cell.length_a   1.000
_cell.length_b   1.000
_cell.length_c   1.000
_cell.angle_alpha   90.00
_cell.angle_beta   90.00
_cell.angle_gamma   90.00
#
_symmetry.space_group_name_H-M   'P 1'
#
loop_
_entity.id
_entity.type
_entity.pdbx_description
1 polymer ?
#
loop_
_entity_poly.entity_id
_entity_poly.type
_entity_poly.pdbx_seq_one_letter_code
_entity_poly.pdbx_strand_id
1 'polypeptide(L)'
;GYVGAVSTVPEAISMPDSLVYRILAIQPDGEEVVMSSRSEPLVQPQVYAMDYPMFADSSDTFAYTWRMEVAPRDGWVSPWRDGVLALVVLLSLILCGLLTAFLVHWRMHQMLLFSL
;
A
#
# COMPACT_ATOMS: atom_id res chain seq x y z
N GLY A 1 37.21 -4.30 35.72
CA GLY A 1 36.00 -5.13 35.77
C GLY A 1 35.27 -4.92 34.47
N TYR A 2 35.10 -5.97 33.67
CA TYR A 2 34.35 -5.89 32.42
C TYR A 2 32.87 -5.73 32.76
N VAL A 3 32.30 -4.58 32.40
CA VAL A 3 30.86 -4.36 32.43
C VAL A 3 30.30 -5.26 31.33
N GLY A 4 29.68 -6.36 31.72
CA GLY A 4 29.01 -7.26 30.80
C GLY A 4 27.91 -6.49 30.07
N ALA A 5 28.13 -6.24 28.78
CA ALA A 5 27.06 -5.79 27.89
C ALA A 5 26.00 -6.89 27.89
N VAL A 6 24.86 -6.61 28.52
CA VAL A 6 23.66 -7.42 28.36
C VAL A 6 23.29 -7.32 26.87
N SER A 7 23.67 -8.35 26.12
CA SER A 7 23.17 -8.59 24.77
C SER A 7 21.71 -9.01 24.90
N THR A 8 20.83 -8.05 25.14
CA THR A 8 19.42 -8.21 24.79
C THR A 8 19.38 -8.31 23.28
N VAL A 9 19.37 -9.54 22.75
CA VAL A 9 18.90 -9.77 21.38
C VAL A 9 17.52 -9.14 21.34
N PRO A 10 17.31 -8.03 20.61
CA PRO A 10 15.99 -7.43 20.55
C PRO A 10 15.08 -8.52 20.01
N GLU A 11 14.07 -8.87 20.80
CA GLU A 11 12.93 -9.69 20.37
C GLU A 11 12.57 -9.19 18.98
N ALA A 12 12.78 -10.03 17.97
CA ALA A 12 12.64 -9.62 16.59
C ALA A 12 11.26 -8.99 16.46
N ILE A 13 11.23 -7.68 16.18
CA ILE A 13 9.97 -6.93 16.10
C ILE A 13 9.14 -7.66 15.06
N SER A 14 8.16 -8.41 15.54
CA SER A 14 7.30 -9.22 14.68
C SER A 14 6.41 -8.24 13.94
N MET A 15 6.84 -7.87 12.74
CA MET A 15 6.01 -7.07 11.86
C MET A 15 4.76 -7.88 11.53
N PRO A 16 3.58 -7.24 11.56
CA PRO A 16 2.35 -7.93 11.23
C PRO A 16 2.45 -8.56 9.84
N ASP A 17 1.89 -9.76 9.68
CA ASP A 17 1.98 -10.53 8.43
C ASP A 17 1.42 -9.82 7.19
N SER A 18 0.62 -8.76 7.41
CA SER A 18 0.09 -7.88 6.38
C SER A 18 1.11 -6.91 5.77
N LEU A 19 2.32 -6.80 6.34
CA LEU A 19 3.36 -5.90 5.86
C LEU A 19 4.52 -6.67 5.20
N VAL A 20 5.02 -6.11 4.12
CA VAL A 20 6.26 -6.47 3.43
C VAL A 20 7.25 -5.35 3.70
N TYR A 21 8.50 -5.70 3.98
CA TYR A 21 9.53 -4.73 4.28
C TYR A 21 10.86 -5.07 3.59
N ARG A 22 11.67 -4.03 3.40
CA ARG A 22 13.06 -4.11 2.98
C ARG A 22 13.87 -3.05 3.71
N ILE A 23 15.01 -3.45 4.24
CA ILE A 23 15.96 -2.59 4.94
C ILE A 23 17.22 -2.53 4.09
N LEU A 24 17.64 -1.31 3.78
CA LEU A 24 18.78 -1.00 2.94
C LEU A 24 19.77 -0.14 3.72
N ALA A 25 21.05 -0.45 3.57
CA ALA A 25 22.15 0.43 3.93
C ALA A 25 22.57 1.21 2.68
N ILE A 26 22.82 2.51 2.80
CA ILE A 26 23.41 3.30 1.73
C ILE A 26 24.85 3.58 2.11
N GLN A 27 25.78 2.91 1.42
CA GLN A 27 27.21 3.11 1.64
C GLN A 27 27.66 4.51 1.17
N PRO A 28 28.83 4.99 1.61
CA PRO A 28 29.33 6.32 1.25
C PRO A 28 29.62 6.49 -0.25
N ASP A 29 29.84 5.39 -0.97
CA ASP A 29 29.99 5.34 -2.42
C ASP A 29 28.65 5.39 -3.18
N GLY A 30 27.53 5.39 -2.45
CA GLY A 30 26.17 5.36 -2.98
C GLY A 30 25.65 3.96 -3.27
N GLU A 31 26.40 2.90 -2.95
CA GLU A 31 25.94 1.53 -3.14
C GLU A 31 24.85 1.16 -2.11
N GLU A 32 23.74 0.60 -2.59
CA GLU A 32 22.64 0.12 -1.75
C GLU A 32 22.85 -1.35 -1.38
N VAL A 33 22.98 -1.65 -0.10
CA VAL A 33 23.14 -3.01 0.41
C VAL A 33 21.86 -3.44 1.13
N VAL A 34 21.23 -4.51 0.66
CA VAL A 34 20.07 -5.09 1.33
C VAL A 34 20.50 -5.79 2.61
N MET A 35 20.13 -5.23 3.76
CA MET A 35 20.40 -5.84 5.06
C MET A 35 19.36 -6.91 5.41
N SER A 36 18.10 -6.65 5.07
CA SER A 36 16.99 -7.57 5.34
C SER A 36 15.84 -7.30 4.39
N SER A 37 15.14 -8.35 3.96
CA SER A 37 13.95 -8.20 3.13
C SER A 37 13.01 -9.38 3.31
N ARG A 38 11.71 -9.11 3.27
CA ARG A 38 10.70 -10.16 3.05
C ARG A 38 10.61 -10.44 1.54
N SER A 39 10.51 -11.72 1.17
CA SER A 39 10.65 -12.25 -0.21
C SER A 39 9.60 -11.80 -1.24
N GLU A 40 8.72 -10.87 -0.90
CA GLU A 40 7.65 -10.38 -1.76
C GLU A 40 8.02 -9.02 -2.39
N PRO A 41 7.60 -8.75 -3.64
CA PRO A 41 7.82 -7.44 -4.25
C PRO A 41 7.02 -6.36 -3.52
N LEU A 42 7.66 -5.25 -3.18
CA LEU A 42 7.03 -4.10 -2.55
C LEU A 42 6.18 -3.33 -3.58
N VAL A 43 4.88 -3.22 -3.33
CA VAL A 43 3.96 -2.42 -4.17
C VAL A 43 3.77 -1.05 -3.53
N GLN A 44 4.33 0.00 -4.14
CA GLN A 44 4.28 1.38 -3.64
C GLN A 44 4.82 1.51 -2.21
N PRO A 45 6.10 1.21 -1.95
CA PRO A 45 6.66 1.30 -0.62
C PRO A 45 6.64 2.73 -0.07
N GLN A 46 6.29 2.86 1.21
CA GLN A 46 6.67 4.03 1.99
C GLN A 46 8.13 3.91 2.39
N VAL A 47 8.87 4.99 2.17
CA VAL A 47 10.32 5.03 2.35
C VAL A 47 10.64 5.91 3.55
N TYR A 48 11.28 5.31 4.56
CA TYR A 48 11.80 6.01 5.72
C TYR A 48 13.32 6.02 5.63
N ALA A 49 13.90 7.21 5.53
CA ALA A 49 15.35 7.39 5.62
C ALA A 49 15.69 7.89 7.02
N MET A 50 16.68 7.27 7.65
CA MET A 50 17.32 7.84 8.81
C MET A 50 18.73 8.27 8.41
N ASP A 51 18.94 9.58 8.44
CA ASP A 51 20.25 10.17 8.24
C ASP A 51 21.14 9.90 9.45
N TYR A 52 22.43 9.75 9.16
CA TYR A 52 23.55 9.49 10.09
C TYR A 52 23.25 9.79 11.57
N PRO A 53 23.38 8.82 12.49
CA PRO A 53 23.44 9.16 13.90
C PRO A 53 24.68 10.05 14.12
N MET A 54 24.47 11.29 14.59
CA MET A 54 25.50 12.31 14.86
C MET A 54 26.66 11.85 15.78
N PHE A 55 26.60 10.63 16.30
CA PHE A 55 27.50 10.05 17.28
C PHE A 55 28.22 8.77 16.81
N ALA A 56 28.01 8.32 15.56
CA ALA A 56 28.70 7.14 15.05
C ALA A 56 30.06 7.53 14.47
N ASP A 57 31.09 6.76 14.83
CA ASP A 57 32.41 6.88 14.22
C ASP A 57 32.31 6.47 12.74
N SER A 58 33.07 7.15 11.88
CA SER A 58 33.15 6.87 10.44
C SER A 58 33.61 5.45 10.10
N SER A 59 34.20 4.75 11.08
CA SER A 59 34.61 3.35 10.99
C SER A 59 33.50 2.35 11.33
N ASP A 60 32.36 2.81 11.85
CA ASP A 60 31.26 1.96 12.27
C ASP A 60 30.35 1.62 11.08
N THR A 61 30.14 0.32 10.85
CA THR A 61 29.26 -0.20 9.78
C THR A 61 27.80 0.24 9.95
N PHE A 62 27.43 0.73 11.13
CA PHE A 62 26.10 1.28 11.43
C PHE A 62 26.04 2.81 11.32
N ALA A 63 27.14 3.47 10.95
CA ALA A 63 27.16 4.91 10.71
C ALA A 63 26.43 5.30 9.41
N TYR A 64 26.20 4.37 8.50
CA TYR A 64 25.62 4.66 7.19
C TYR A 64 24.17 5.11 7.26
N THR A 65 23.75 5.93 6.28
CA THR A 65 22.33 6.23 6.08
C THR A 65 21.59 4.92 5.81
N TRP A 66 20.52 4.68 6.57
CA TRP A 66 19.70 3.50 6.41
C TRP A 66 18.31 3.90 5.89
N ARG A 67 17.79 3.08 4.99
CA ARG A 67 16.50 3.25 4.35
C ARG A 67 15.64 2.03 4.63
N MET A 68 14.48 2.26 5.21
CA MET A 68 13.47 1.25 5.48
C MET A 68 12.29 1.47 4.54
N GLU A 69 12.04 0.49 3.69
CA GLU A 69 10.92 0.45 2.76
C GLU A 69 9.84 -0.47 3.34
N VAL A 70 8.62 0.02 3.49
CA VAL A 70 7.50 -0.74 4.03
C VAL A 70 6.30 -0.60 3.10
N ALA A 71 5.66 -1.70 2.76
CA ALA A 71 4.42 -1.72 2.01
C ALA A 71 3.44 -2.74 2.60
N PRO A 72 2.13 -2.46 2.61
CA PRO A 72 1.12 -3.49 2.82
C PRO A 72 1.17 -4.51 1.67
N ARG A 73 1.01 -5.79 2.00
CA ARG A 73 1.00 -6.89 1.04
C ARG A 73 -0.05 -6.68 -0.06
N ASP A 74 -1.22 -6.17 0.31
CA ASP A 74 -2.35 -5.92 -0.59
C ASP A 74 -2.31 -4.50 -1.21
N GLY A 75 -1.23 -3.75 -0.98
CA GLY A 75 -1.06 -2.36 -1.39
C GLY A 75 -1.83 -1.36 -0.52
N TRP A 76 -1.59 -0.06 -0.73
CA TRP A 76 -2.21 1.03 0.06
C TRP A 76 -3.68 1.28 -0.28
N VAL A 77 -4.32 0.37 -1.01
CA VAL A 77 -5.69 0.53 -1.41
C VAL A 77 -6.59 0.34 -0.19
N SER A 78 -7.38 1.36 0.10
CA SER A 78 -8.37 1.29 1.15
C SER A 78 -9.51 0.31 0.78
N PRO A 79 -9.89 -0.63 1.67
CA PRO A 79 -10.88 -1.67 1.36
C PRO A 79 -12.28 -1.12 1.02
N TRP A 80 -12.60 0.11 1.42
CA TRP A 80 -13.87 0.76 1.07
C TRP A 80 -13.98 1.17 -0.40
N ARG A 81 -12.85 1.31 -1.11
CA ARG A 81 -12.84 1.74 -2.52
C ARG A 81 -13.64 0.78 -3.38
N ASP A 82 -13.44 -0.51 -3.18
CA ASP A 82 -14.10 -1.54 -3.98
C ASP A 82 -15.60 -1.61 -3.66
N GLY A 83 -15.99 -1.36 -2.39
CA GLY A 83 -17.38 -1.20 -2.01
C GLY A 83 -18.06 0.00 -2.67
N VAL A 84 -17.39 1.15 -2.74
CA VAL A 84 -17.90 2.34 -3.42
C VAL A 84 -18.02 2.10 -4.93
N LEU A 85 -17.03 1.47 -5.56
CA LEU A 85 -17.10 1.12 -6.98
C LEU A 85 -18.27 0.18 -7.28
N ALA A 86 -18.47 -0.85 -6.45
CA ALA A 86 -19.61 -1.76 -6.59
C ALA A 86 -20.96 -1.03 -6.50
N LEU A 87 -21.09 -0.10 -5.55
CA LEU A 87 -22.30 0.71 -5.39
C LEU A 87 -22.56 1.60 -6.60
N VAL A 88 -21.52 2.26 -7.14
CA VAL A 88 -21.63 3.11 -8.34
C VAL A 88 -22.07 2.28 -9.55
N VAL A 89 -21.47 1.11 -9.75
CA VAL A 89 -21.86 0.20 -10.85
C VAL A 89 -23.31 -0.24 -10.68
N LEU A 90 -23.74 -0.62 -9.47
CA LEU A 90 -25.11 -1.04 -9.20
C LEU A 90 -26.12 0.09 -9.46
N LEU A 91 -25.84 1.32 -9.03
CA LEU A 91 -26.69 2.48 -9.30
C LEU A 91 -26.78 2.78 -10.81
N SER A 92 -25.67 2.65 -11.54
CA SER A 92 -25.66 2.86 -12.99
C SER A 92 -26.57 1.87 -13.73
N LEU A 93 -26.57 0.60 -13.30
CA LEU A 93 -27.43 -0.45 -13.86
C LEU A 93 -28.91 -0.18 -13.56
N ILE A 94 -29.23 0.25 -12.34
CA ILE A 94 -30.61 0.61 -11.96
C ILE A 94 -31.11 1.78 -12.80
N LEU A 95 -30.33 2.85 -12.92
CA LEU A 95 -30.68 4.02 -13.73
C LEU A 95 -30.86 3.66 -15.21
N CYS A 96 -29.96 2.83 -15.76
CA CYS A 96 -30.07 2.33 -17.12
C CYS A 96 -31.35 1.52 -17.34
N GLY A 97 -31.68 0.63 -16.40
CA GLY A 97 -32.92 -0.15 -16.43
C GLY A 97 -34.18 0.72 -16.38
N LEU A 98 -34.21 1.70 -15.46
CA LEU A 98 -35.32 2.64 -15.32
C LEU A 98 -35.51 3.51 -16.56
N LEU A 99 -34.43 4.04 -17.12
CA LEU A 99 -34.48 4.82 -18.38
C LEU A 99 -35.01 3.97 -19.53
N THR A 100 -34.55 2.73 -19.66
CA THR A 100 -35.00 1.83 -20.72
C THR A 100 -36.49 1.52 -20.57
N ALA A 101 -36.93 1.19 -19.35
CA ALA A 101 -38.34 0.94 -19.06
C ALA A 101 -39.22 2.16 -19.35
N PHE A 102 -38.75 3.35 -18.95
CA PHE A 102 -39.44 4.61 -19.21
C PHE A 102 -39.56 4.90 -20.71
N LEU A 103 -38.48 4.71 -21.47
CA LEU A 103 -38.47 4.90 -22.93
C LEU A 103 -39.41 3.91 -23.64
N VAL A 104 -39.42 2.65 -23.22
CA VAL A 104 -40.35 1.64 -23.77
C VAL A 104 -41.79 2.00 -23.47
N HIS A 105 -42.08 2.38 -22.22
CA HIS A 105 -43.41 2.80 -21.80
C HIS A 105 -43.89 4.04 -22.57
N TRP A 106 -43.02 5.05 -22.72
CA TRP A 106 -43.29 6.23 -23.52
C TRP A 106 -43.58 5.89 -24.98
N ARG A 107 -42.76 5.03 -25.59
CA ARG A 107 -42.98 4.57 -26.97
C ARG A 107 -44.30 3.83 -27.14
N MET A 108 -44.70 3.01 -26.17
CA MET A 108 -45.97 2.31 -26.20
C MET A 108 -47.15 3.29 -26.11
N HIS A 109 -47.06 4.31 -25.26
CA HIS A 109 -48.06 5.38 -25.20
C HIS A 109 -48.20 6.16 -26.51
N GLN A 110 -47.09 6.46 -27.19
CA GLN A 110 -47.12 7.11 -28.50
C GLN A 110 -47.83 6.24 -29.55
N MET A 111 -47.62 4.91 -29.55
CA MET A 111 -48.31 4.02 -30.50
C MET A 111 -49.83 3.93 -30.26
N LEU A 112 -50.28 3.98 -29.00
CA LEU A 112 -51.71 3.98 -28.67
C LEU A 112 -52.44 5.26 -29.11
N LEU A 113 -51.73 6.39 -29.17
CA LEU A 113 -52.31 7.66 -29.62
C LEU A 113 -52.41 7.75 -31.15
N PHE A 114 -51.58 7.03 -31.89
CA PHE A 114 -51.63 6.99 -33.35
C PHE A 114 -52.60 5.95 -33.92
N SER A 115 -53.11 5.02 -33.09
CA SER A 115 -54.06 3.97 -33.52
C SER A 115 -55.54 4.37 -33.37
N LEU A 116 -55.83 5.65 -33.13
CA LEU A 116 -57.18 6.20 -32.89
C LEU A 116 -57.43 7.35 -33.87
#